data_AF-A0A0T5P1J5-F1
#
_entry.id   AF-A0A0T5P1J5-F1
#
_cell.length_a   1.000
_cell.length_b   1.000
_cell.length_c   1.000
_cell.angle_alpha   90.00
_cell.angle_beta   90.00
_cell.angle_gamma   90.00
#
_symmetry.space_group_name_H-M   'P 1'
#
loop_
_entity.id
_entity.type
_entity.pdbx_description
1 polymer ?
#
loop_
_entity_poly.entity_id
_entity_poly.type
_entity_poly.pdbx_seq_one_letter_code
_entity_poly.pdbx_strand_id
1 'polypeptide(L)' 'METYSLLRQFADSWMLLFLFAFFVGVVFWVFRPGASKKYEDTANIPFRYEDKPAPDRAESAKEA' A
#
# COMPACT_ATOMS: atom_id res chain seq x y z
N MET A 1 -13.36 37.81 24.59
CA MET A 1 -13.38 36.37 24.92
C MET A 1 -13.91 35.52 23.76
N GLU A 2 -14.91 36.00 23.01
CA GLU A 2 -15.44 35.33 21.79
C GLU A 2 -14.38 34.93 20.76
N THR A 3 -13.53 35.87 20.32
CA THR A 3 -12.49 35.60 19.30
C THR A 3 -11.41 34.63 19.76
N TYR A 4 -11.01 34.67 21.04
CA TYR A 4 -10.03 33.75 21.61
C TYR A 4 -10.59 32.32 21.68
N SER A 5 -11.87 32.17 22.06
CA SER A 5 -12.54 30.87 22.11
C SER A 5 -12.58 30.21 20.73
N LEU A 6 -12.97 30.96 19.70
CA LEU A 6 -12.99 30.48 18.31
C LEU A 6 -11.60 30.04 17.83
N LEU A 7 -10.56 30.85 18.07
CA LEU A 7 -9.20 30.55 17.63
C LEU A 7 -8.62 29.32 18.37
N ARG A 8 -8.99 29.15 19.65
CA ARG A 8 -8.59 28.00 20.46
C ARG A 8 -9.23 26.70 20.01
N GLN A 9 -10.54 26.70 19.74
CA GLN A 9 -11.22 25.50 19.24
C GLN A 9 -10.68 25.07 17.88
N PHE A 10 -10.34 26.03 17.02
CA PHE A 10 -9.65 25.75 15.77
C PHE A 10 -8.27 25.13 16.01
N ALA A 11 -7.44 25.74 16.87
CA ALA A 11 -6.11 25.23 17.23
C ALA A 11 -6.15 23.81 17.81
N ASP A 12 -7.09 23.51 18.69
CA ASP A 12 -7.22 22.20 19.35
C ASP A 12 -7.58 21.06 18.37
N SER A 13 -8.23 21.36 17.24
CA SER A 13 -8.69 20.35 16.28
C SER A 13 -7.70 20.04 15.14
N TRP A 14 -6.60 20.78 15.01
CA TRP A 14 -5.61 20.60 13.93
C TRP A 14 -4.90 19.25 13.96
N MET A 15 -4.52 18.76 15.14
CA MET A 15 -3.82 17.47 15.24
C MET A 15 -4.74 16.31 14.81
N LEU A 16 -6.02 16.38 15.18
CA LEU A 16 -7.02 15.40 14.77
C LEU A 16 -7.21 15.41 13.24
N LEU A 17 -7.31 16.60 12.64
CA LEU A 17 -7.41 16.77 11.20
C LEU A 17 -6.17 16.25 10.47
N PHE A 18 -4.98 16.50 11.00
CA PHE A 18 -3.73 15.98 10.44
C PHE A 18 -3.72 14.44 10.42
N LEU A 19 -4.05 13.80 11.55
CA LEU A 19 -4.11 12.33 11.63
C LEU A 19 -5.17 11.75 10.69
N PHE A 20 -6.32 12.39 10.58
CA PHE A 20 -7.38 12.00 9.66
C PHE A 20 -6.92 12.09 8.19
N ALA A 21 -6.32 13.22 7.80
CA ALA A 21 -5.78 13.41 6.45
C ALA A 21 -4.65 12.42 6.15
N PHE A 22 -3.77 12.16 7.11
CA PHE A 22 -2.71 11.16 6.98
C PHE A 22 -3.28 9.76 6.76
N PHE A 23 -4.27 9.35 7.57
CA PHE A 23 -4.94 8.06 7.43
C PHE A 23 -5.56 7.91 6.03
N VAL A 24 -6.33 8.90 5.59
CA VAL A 24 -6.92 8.92 4.24
C VAL A 24 -5.83 8.86 3.16
N GLY A 25 -4.71 9.58 3.35
CA GLY A 25 -3.55 9.52 2.46
C GLY A 25 -2.94 8.11 2.36
N VAL A 26 -2.79 7.41 3.48
CA VAL A 26 -2.32 6.01 3.49
C VAL A 26 -3.31 5.09 2.79
N VAL A 27 -4.61 5.25 3.02
CA VAL A 27 -5.67 4.49 2.34
C VAL A 27 -5.55 4.67 0.82
N PHE A 28 -5.50 5.91 0.33
CA PHE A 28 -5.32 6.17 -1.10
C PHE A 28 -4.00 5.61 -1.65
N TRP A 29 -2.92 5.67 -0.87
CA TRP A 29 -1.63 5.12 -1.26
C TRP A 29 -1.68 3.60 -1.42
N VAL A 30 -2.34 2.89 -0.51
CA VAL A 30 -2.51 1.43 -0.58
C VAL A 30 -3.38 1.03 -1.77
N PHE A 31 -4.47 1.76 -2.03
CA PHE A 31 -5.36 1.51 -3.16
C PHE A 31 -4.88 2.07 -4.50
N ARG A 32 -3.67 2.66 -4.55
CA ARG A 32 -3.08 3.18 -5.80
C ARG A 32 -2.99 2.08 -6.86
N PRO A 33 -3.56 2.29 -8.07
CA PRO A 33 -3.48 1.32 -9.15
C PRO A 33 -2.02 1.14 -9.57
N GLY A 34 -1.48 -0.07 -9.36
CA GLY A 34 -0.07 -0.42 -9.59
C GLY A 34 0.61 -1.12 -8.42
N ALA A 35 0.08 -1.03 -7.20
CA ALA A 35 0.59 -1.80 -6.06
C ALA A 35 0.31 -3.31 -6.22
N SER A 36 -0.79 -3.69 -6.89
CA SER A 36 -1.21 -5.09 -7.03
C SER A 36 -0.17 -5.96 -7.75
N LYS A 37 0.57 -5.43 -8.73
CA LYS A 37 1.53 -6.23 -9.52
C LYS A 37 2.63 -6.86 -8.66
N LYS A 38 3.06 -6.19 -7.59
CA LYS A 38 4.06 -6.76 -6.66
C LYS A 38 3.46 -7.84 -5.76
N TYR A 39 2.20 -7.65 -5.35
CA TYR A 39 1.49 -8.63 -4.51
C TYR A 39 1.09 -9.87 -5.30
N GLU A 40 0.75 -9.70 -6.57
CA GLU A 40 0.37 -10.77 -7.49
C GLU A 40 1.53 -11.74 -7.74
N ASP A 41 2.76 -11.25 -7.95
CA ASP A 41 3.92 -12.12 -8.15
C ASP A 41 4.22 -12.99 -6.91
N THR A 42 4.13 -12.41 -5.71
CA THR A 42 4.36 -13.13 -4.45
C THR A 42 3.23 -14.11 -4.14
N ALA A 43 1.97 -13.71 -4.37
CA ALA A 43 0.80 -14.57 -4.17
C ALA A 43 0.82 -15.78 -5.11
N ASN A 44 1.42 -15.66 -6.30
CA ASN A 44 1.55 -16.75 -7.26
C ASN A 44 2.73 -17.70 -6.98
N ILE A 45 3.60 -17.45 -5.99
CA ILE A 45 4.74 -18.35 -5.71
C ILE A 45 4.29 -19.81 -5.47
N PRO A 46 3.26 -20.11 -4.66
CA PRO A 46 2.81 -21.48 -4.43
C PRO A 46 2.16 -22.12 -5.66
N PHE A 47 1.55 -21.32 -6.54
CA PHE A 47 0.80 -21.76 -7.71
C PHE A 47 1.63 -21.77 -9.00
N ARG A 48 2.87 -21.28 -8.97
CA ARG A 48 3.72 -21.05 -10.16
C ARG A 48 4.01 -22.32 -10.98
N TYR A 49 3.84 -23.49 -10.38
CA TYR A 49 4.09 -24.81 -10.98
C TYR A 49 2.92 -25.77 -10.81
N GLU A 50 1.70 -25.26 -10.61
CA GLU A 50 0.51 -26.09 -10.42
C GLU A 50 0.16 -26.88 -11.70
N ASP A 51 0.29 -26.24 -12.86
CA ASP A 51 0.01 -26.86 -14.17
C ASP A 51 1.18 -27.69 -14.72
N LYS A 52 2.43 -27.33 -14.37
CA LYS A 52 3.66 -27.95 -14.88
C LYS A 52 4.79 -27.87 -13.86
N PRO A 53 5.62 -28.93 -13.71
CA PRO A 53 6.75 -28.92 -12.80
C PRO A 53 7.76 -27.83 -13.16
N ALA A 54 8.52 -27.36 -12.17
CA ALA A 54 9.57 -26.37 -12.37
C ALA A 54 10.61 -26.87 -13.39
N PRO A 55 11.08 -26.01 -14.31
CA PRO A 55 12.11 -26.39 -15.26
C PRO A 55 13.41 -26.76 -14.53
N ASP A 56 14.14 -27.71 -15.08
CA ASP A 56 15.39 -28.15 -14.49
C ASP A 56 16.40 -26.99 -14.49
N ARG A 57 17.20 -26.85 -13.44
CA ARG A 57 18.06 -25.65 -13.22
C ARG A 57 19.03 -25.40 -14.39
N ALA A 58 19.34 -26.45 -15.16
CA ALA A 58 20.17 -26.40 -16.35
C ALA A 58 19.48 -25.81 -17.60
N GLU A 59 18.15 -25.87 -17.71
CA GLU A 59 17.38 -25.23 -18.79
C GLU A 59 17.17 -23.74 -18.53
N SER A 60 16.82 -23.36 -17.30
CA SER A 60 16.62 -21.95 -16.92
C SER A 60 17.86 -21.06 -17.10
N ALA A 61 19.05 -21.65 -17.05
CA ALA A 61 20.33 -20.95 -17.25
C ALA A 61 20.68 -20.74 -18.74
N LYS A 62 19.99 -21.41 -19.67
CA LYS A 62 20.20 -21.27 -21.11
C LYS A 62 19.24 -20.28 -21.76
N GLU A 63 18.15 -19.93 -21.09
CA GLU A 63 17.10 -19.03 -21.59
C GLU A 63 17.20 -17.58 -21.08
N ALA A 64 18.19 -17.26 -20.23
CA ALA A 64 18.47 -15.91 -19.72
C ALA A 64 19.66 -15.26 -20.45
#